data_AF-H0A2D3-F1
#
_entry.id   AF-H0A2D3-F1
#
_cell.length_a   1.000
_cell.length_b   1.000
_cell.length_c   1.000
_cell.angle_alpha   90.00
_cell.angle_beta   90.00
_cell.angle_gamma   90.00
#
_symmetry.space_group_name_H-M   'P 1'
#
loop_
_entity.id
_entity.type
_entity.pdbx_description
1 polymer ?
#
loop_
_entity_poly.entity_id
_entity_poly.type
_entity_poly.pdbx_seq_one_letter_code
_entity_poly.pdbx_strand_id
1 'polypeptide(L)'
;MSVQSAVSDSNAWGEAAMAKAAALGRRDGLLGRPRDFTLAEVEGALTVVETEQQAPIGRPLLASQSRLLLAAVKQCYVAGYHHGGDVRREQQRRRAATPA
;
A
#
# COMPACT_ATOMS: atom_id res chain seq x y z
N MET A 1 1.61 28.79 -16.44
CA MET A 1 1.65 27.32 -16.23
C MET A 1 0.37 26.94 -15.51
N SER A 2 -0.49 26.14 -16.14
CA SER A 2 -1.87 25.91 -15.70
C SER A 2 -1.95 25.05 -14.43
N VAL A 3 -2.64 25.57 -13.42
CA VAL A 3 -2.97 24.90 -12.15
C VAL A 3 -3.65 23.53 -12.36
N GLN A 4 -4.29 23.32 -13.53
CA GLN A 4 -4.92 22.05 -13.92
C GLN A 4 -3.94 20.87 -14.10
N SER A 5 -2.69 21.07 -14.53
CA SER A 5 -1.78 19.93 -14.74
C SER A 5 -1.31 19.33 -13.41
N ALA A 6 -0.99 20.19 -12.43
CA ALA A 6 -0.49 19.76 -11.12
C ALA A 6 -1.52 18.95 -10.29
N VAL A 7 -2.82 19.22 -10.49
CA VAL A 7 -3.89 18.48 -9.80
C VAL A 7 -4.08 17.08 -10.40
N SER A 8 -3.97 16.94 -11.73
CA SER A 8 -4.04 15.64 -12.40
C SER A 8 -2.87 14.72 -12.02
N ASP A 9 -1.66 15.27 -11.92
CA ASP A 9 -0.47 14.50 -11.53
C ASP A 9 -0.55 14.01 -10.07
N SER A 10 -1.08 14.86 -9.17
CA SER A 10 -1.28 14.52 -7.76
C SER A 10 -2.27 13.35 -7.56
N ASN A 11 -3.32 13.29 -8.37
CA ASN A 11 -4.32 12.20 -8.30
C ASN A 11 -3.73 10.87 -8.76
N ALA A 12 -2.94 10.87 -9.85
CA ALA A 12 -2.30 9.67 -10.37
C ALA A 12 -1.30 9.06 -9.37
N TRP A 13 -0.56 9.88 -8.63
CA TRP A 13 0.35 9.41 -7.59
C TRP A 13 -0.38 8.84 -6.38
N GLY A 14 -1.52 9.42 -6.00
CA GLY A 14 -2.39 8.88 -4.95
C GLY A 14 -2.91 7.49 -5.30
N GLU A 15 -3.39 7.31 -6.54
CA GLU A 15 -3.85 6.01 -7.05
C GLU A 15 -2.74 4.97 -7.08
N ALA A 16 -1.55 5.34 -7.56
CA ALA A 16 -0.39 4.45 -7.58
C ALA A 16 0.01 3.99 -6.17
N ALA A 17 0.01 4.89 -5.18
CA ALA A 17 0.30 4.54 -3.79
C ALA A 17 -0.76 3.59 -3.19
N MET A 18 -2.04 3.83 -3.47
CA MET A 18 -3.13 2.95 -3.04
C MET A 18 -3.04 1.55 -3.69
N ALA A 19 -2.74 1.48 -4.99
CA ALA A 19 -2.54 0.22 -5.70
C ALA A 19 -1.34 -0.56 -5.13
N LYS A 20 -0.23 0.14 -4.86
CA LYS A 20 0.97 -0.43 -4.23
C LYS A 20 0.65 -0.97 -2.83
N ALA A 21 -0.09 -0.23 -2.02
CA ALA A 21 -0.50 -0.66 -0.69
C ALA A 21 -1.40 -1.90 -0.73
N ALA A 22 -2.36 -1.97 -1.64
CA ALA A 22 -3.21 -3.15 -1.81
C ALA A 22 -2.40 -4.39 -2.24
N ALA A 23 -1.44 -4.23 -3.15
CA ALA A 23 -0.55 -5.32 -3.57
C ALA A 23 0.35 -5.80 -2.42
N LEU A 24 0.92 -4.87 -1.66
CA LEU A 24 1.71 -5.15 -0.46
C LEU A 24 0.87 -5.90 0.58
N GLY A 25 -0.34 -5.43 0.85
CA GLY A 25 -1.30 -6.09 1.73
C GLY A 25 -1.56 -7.54 1.31
N ARG A 26 -1.86 -7.79 0.02
CA ARG A 26 -2.08 -9.16 -0.49
C ARG A 26 -0.88 -10.07 -0.25
N ARG A 27 0.34 -9.59 -0.52
CA ARG A 27 1.58 -10.33 -0.27
C ARG A 27 1.72 -10.68 1.21
N ASP A 28 1.57 -9.70 2.08
CA ASP A 28 1.73 -9.87 3.53
C ASP A 28 0.62 -10.74 4.12
N GLY A 29 -0.59 -10.63 3.58
CA GLY A 29 -1.74 -11.47 3.93
C GLY A 29 -1.53 -12.93 3.58
N LEU A 30 -0.90 -13.23 2.44
CA LEU A 30 -0.48 -14.59 2.08
C LEU A 30 0.56 -15.13 3.06
N LEU A 31 1.50 -14.28 3.52
CA LEU A 31 2.57 -14.68 4.44
C LEU A 31 2.16 -14.68 5.93
N GLY A 32 1.09 -13.95 6.29
CA GLY A 32 0.57 -13.84 7.66
C GLY A 32 1.38 -12.92 8.55
N ARG A 33 2.11 -11.99 7.94
CA ARG A 33 3.03 -11.09 8.63
C ARG A 33 2.65 -9.66 8.27
N PRO A 34 1.84 -8.97 9.10
CA PRO A 34 1.54 -7.56 8.86
C PRO A 34 2.82 -6.73 9.01
N ARG A 35 2.87 -5.60 8.31
CA ARG A 35 4.00 -4.66 8.36
C ARG A 35 3.50 -3.23 8.52
N ASP A 36 4.33 -2.44 9.18
CA ASP A 36 4.16 -0.99 9.21
C ASP A 36 4.80 -0.34 7.97
N PHE A 37 4.18 0.74 7.51
CA PHE A 37 4.66 1.54 6.40
C PHE A 37 4.24 3.00 6.55
N THR A 38 4.93 3.88 5.82
CA THR A 38 4.62 5.30 5.69
C THR A 38 4.54 5.71 4.22
N LEU A 39 4.16 6.96 3.98
CA LEU A 39 4.19 7.59 2.66
C LEU A 39 5.36 8.57 2.58
N ALA A 40 6.10 8.52 1.48
CA ALA A 40 7.14 9.49 1.16
C ALA A 40 6.95 10.00 -0.27
N GLU A 41 7.39 11.23 -0.54
CA GLU A 41 7.53 11.74 -1.89
C GLU A 41 8.96 11.51 -2.36
N VAL A 42 9.12 10.71 -3.42
CA VAL A 42 10.41 10.38 -4.04
C VAL A 42 10.34 10.81 -5.50
N GLU A 43 11.24 11.71 -5.90
CA GLU A 43 11.32 12.24 -7.28
C GLU A 43 9.99 12.85 -7.80
N GLY A 44 9.20 13.44 -6.89
CA GLY A 44 7.89 14.00 -7.22
C GLY A 44 6.75 12.98 -7.21
N ALA A 45 7.00 11.70 -6.95
CA ALA A 45 5.98 10.66 -6.89
C ALA A 45 5.73 10.18 -5.45
N LEU A 46 4.46 9.91 -5.13
CA LEU A 46 4.08 9.34 -3.84
C LEU A 46 4.35 7.84 -3.79
N THR A 47 5.05 7.38 -2.76
CA THR A 47 5.41 5.96 -2.62
C THR A 47 5.19 5.46 -1.20
N VAL A 48 4.78 4.19 -1.10
CA VAL A 48 4.72 3.44 0.16
C VAL A 48 6.14 2.98 0.53
N VAL A 49 6.61 3.39 1.70
CA VAL A 49 7.93 3.05 2.25
C VAL A 49 7.75 2.18 3.49
N GLU A 50 8.38 1.02 3.51
CA GLU A 50 8.39 0.11 4.66
C GLU A 50 9.18 0.77 5.81
N THR A 51 8.60 0.88 7.01
CA THR A 51 9.22 1.64 8.12
C THR A 51 10.48 0.98 8.71
N GLU A 52 10.67 -0.32 8.46
CA GLU A 52 11.88 -1.05 8.88
C GLU A 52 13.08 -0.80 7.97
N GLN A 53 12.86 -0.34 6.74
CA GLN A 53 13.93 0.09 5.84
C GLN A 53 14.11 1.60 6.02
N GLN A 54 15.30 2.04 6.44
CA GLN A 54 15.67 3.45 6.46
C GLN A 54 15.19 4.12 5.16
N ALA A 55 14.29 5.09 5.31
CA ALA A 55 13.58 5.67 4.18
C ALA A 55 14.57 6.29 3.16
N PRO A 56 14.32 6.15 1.85
CA PRO A 56 15.02 6.98 0.86
C PRO A 56 14.76 8.45 1.19
N ILE A 57 15.78 9.30 1.03
CA ILE A 57 15.76 10.75 1.36
C ILE A 57 14.73 11.46 0.45
N GLY A 58 13.46 11.40 0.84
CA GLY A 58 12.35 12.08 0.18
C GLY A 58 11.94 13.34 0.94
N ARG A 59 11.21 14.25 0.27
CA ARG A 59 10.66 15.43 0.94
C ARG A 59 9.46 15.00 1.81
N PRO A 60 9.33 15.51 3.05
CA PRO A 60 8.16 15.22 3.87
C PRO A 60 6.90 15.85 3.24
N LEU A 61 5.86 15.04 3.07
CA LEU A 61 4.56 15.50 2.56
C LEU A 61 3.92 16.53 3.50
N LEU A 62 3.28 17.56 2.94
CA LEU A 62 2.53 18.57 3.70
C LEU A 62 1.46 17.91 4.59
N ALA A 63 1.44 18.30 5.87
CA ALA A 63 0.81 17.55 6.97
C ALA A 63 -0.73 17.36 6.91
N SER A 64 -1.46 18.17 6.14
CA SER A 64 -2.93 18.09 6.04
C SER A 64 -3.41 17.18 4.91
N GLN A 65 -2.80 17.28 3.73
CA GLN A 65 -3.08 16.40 2.58
C GLN A 65 -2.56 14.97 2.82
N SER A 66 -1.52 14.82 3.65
CA SER A 66 -0.92 13.53 3.96
C SER A 66 -1.80 12.62 4.82
N ARG A 67 -2.67 13.13 5.70
CA ARG A 67 -3.42 12.29 6.65
C ARG A 67 -4.56 11.50 6.00
N LEU A 68 -5.38 12.16 5.18
CA LEU A 68 -6.48 11.49 4.47
C LEU A 68 -5.93 10.49 3.46
N LEU A 69 -4.88 10.87 2.74
CA LEU A 69 -4.23 9.99 1.79
C LEU A 69 -3.56 8.80 2.48
N LEU A 70 -2.86 9.01 3.60
CA LEU A 70 -2.32 7.93 4.41
C LEU A 70 -3.42 7.01 4.94
N ALA A 71 -4.56 7.55 5.37
CA ALA A 71 -5.70 6.75 5.79
C ALA A 71 -6.25 5.89 4.65
N ALA A 72 -6.42 6.47 3.45
CA ALA A 72 -6.87 5.74 2.26
C ALA A 72 -5.89 4.61 1.88
N VAL A 73 -4.60 4.91 1.84
CA VAL A 73 -3.54 3.92 1.57
C VAL A 73 -3.53 2.82 2.62
N LYS A 74 -3.71 3.14 3.91
CA LYS A 74 -3.87 2.15 4.98
C LYS A 74 -5.10 1.26 4.79
N GLN A 75 -6.23 1.81 4.39
CA GLN A 75 -7.43 1.03 4.07
C GLN A 75 -7.19 0.07 2.89
N CYS A 76 -6.52 0.54 1.83
CA CYS A 76 -6.14 -0.32 0.70
C CYS A 76 -5.21 -1.47 1.12
N TYR A 77 -4.23 -1.20 2.00
CA TYR A 77 -3.38 -2.24 2.57
C TYR A 77 -4.19 -3.28 3.35
N VAL A 78 -5.03 -2.83 4.29
CA VAL A 78 -5.85 -3.72 5.13
C VAL A 78 -6.75 -4.61 4.28
N ALA A 79 -7.43 -4.04 3.28
CA ALA A 79 -8.25 -4.80 2.35
C ALA A 79 -7.43 -5.86 1.59
N GLY A 80 -6.25 -5.49 1.10
CA GLY A 80 -5.31 -6.43 0.48
C GLY A 80 -4.87 -7.54 1.43
N TYR A 81 -4.56 -7.20 2.69
CA TYR A 81 -4.14 -8.14 3.72
C TYR A 81 -5.20 -9.18 4.04
N HIS A 82 -6.46 -8.76 4.22
CA HIS A 82 -7.57 -9.68 4.41
C HIS A 82 -7.73 -10.63 3.23
N HIS A 83 -7.70 -10.10 2.00
CA HIS A 83 -7.77 -10.92 0.79
C HIS A 83 -6.65 -11.95 0.71
N GLY A 84 -5.39 -11.55 0.94
CA GLY A 84 -4.27 -12.50 0.97
C GLY A 84 -4.43 -13.56 2.05
N GLY A 85 -4.98 -13.19 3.20
CA GLY A 85 -5.31 -14.12 4.28
C GLY A 85 -6.41 -15.12 3.91
N ASP A 86 -7.44 -14.68 3.19
CA ASP A 86 -8.49 -15.56 2.65
C ASP A 86 -7.91 -16.56 1.65
N VAL A 87 -7.07 -16.10 0.72
CA VAL A 87 -6.41 -16.97 -0.26
C VAL A 87 -5.52 -18.00 0.43
N ARG A 88 -4.73 -17.61 1.45
CA ARG A 88 -3.93 -18.57 2.24
C ARG A 88 -4.83 -19.62 2.89
N ARG A 89 -5.90 -19.20 3.58
CA ARG A 89 -6.82 -20.11 4.26
C ARG A 89 -7.44 -21.10 3.28
N GLU A 90 -7.86 -20.62 2.10
CA GLU A 90 -8.43 -21.46 1.05
C GLU A 90 -7.41 -22.48 0.53
N GLN A 91 -6.16 -22.07 0.27
CA GLN A 91 -5.10 -22.98 -0.15
C GLN A 91 -4.80 -24.07 0.90
N GLN A 92 -4.81 -23.70 2.19
CA GLN A 92 -4.65 -24.66 3.30
C GLN A 92 -5.79 -25.68 3.32
N ARG A 93 -7.05 -25.25 3.15
CA ARG A 93 -8.21 -26.14 3.08
C ARG A 93 -8.09 -27.13 1.91
N ARG A 94 -7.71 -26.65 0.72
CA ARG A 94 -7.55 -27.52 -0.47
C ARG A 94 -6.46 -28.57 -0.29
N ARG A 95 -5.33 -28.19 0.31
CA ARG A 95 -4.24 -29.12 0.62
C ARG A 95 -4.68 -30.18 1.63
N ALA A 96 -5.43 -29.81 2.65
CA ALA A 96 -5.96 -30.75 3.64
C ALA A 96 -7.05 -31.68 3.07
N ALA A 97 -7.77 -31.24 2.04
CA ALA A 97 -8.84 -32.00 1.39
C ALA A 97 -8.35 -32.92 0.26
N THR A 98 -7.07 -32.86 -0.13
CA THR A 98 -6.50 -33.75 -1.14
C THR A 98 -5.86 -34.95 -0.43
N PRO A 99 -6.47 -36.15 -0.45
CA PRO A 99 -5.83 -37.33 0.12
C PRO A 99 -4.60 -37.70 -0.72
N ALA A 100 -3.51 -38.05 -0.03
CA ALA A 100 -2.28 -38.55 -0.63
C ALA A 100 -2.48 -39.90 -1.32
#